data_AF-A0A6L3MX03-F1
#
_entry.id   AF-A0A6L3MX03-F1
#
_cell.length_a   1.000
_cell.length_b   1.000
_cell.length_c   1.000
_cell.angle_alpha   90.00
_cell.angle_beta   90.00
_cell.angle_gamma   90.00
#
_symmetry.space_group_name_H-M   'P 1'
#
loop_
_entity.id
_entity.type
_entity.pdbx_description
1 polymer ?
#
loop_
_entity_poly.entity_id
_entity_poly.type
_entity_poly.pdbx_seq_one_letter_code
_entity_poly.pdbx_strand_id
1 'polypeptide(L)'
;EIVLRNGTLRWRDAQHDAPELALAGIRLAVLNDGREHRAALQAPANGTLLLGPLDFRARFRHKPLAPIGKPTNWTGDAYLSTGPVDLQTLGRYLDIPLTIHAGRIDNAIWATFENGHLRSAGGDLQGADVVLRVRPTQPRLDVPTVGFGWDMALDAGRDYTLHLTRFNAELGQTPLPDGTPLARSLALSTLTARYRVPAADQGQLLSVVGDRVDLGILSEFIRGLPLPARLRNELIKLDPRGMVSNYHIEVERAKPARAELADEERRTGAAPIVRYRFLGDLQGISFAAQEPPPGLSPRGHP
;
A
#
# COMPACT_ATOMS: atom_id res chain seq x y z
N GLU A 1 4.08 22.73 -29.08
CA GLU A 1 3.40 21.43 -28.91
C GLU A 1 4.30 20.34 -29.48
N ILE A 2 4.32 19.16 -28.85
CA ILE A 2 5.04 17.97 -29.32
C ILE A 2 4.05 16.82 -29.37
N VAL A 3 3.98 16.11 -30.49
CA VAL A 3 3.13 14.92 -30.65
C VAL A 3 3.98 13.80 -31.24
N LEU A 4 4.02 12.66 -30.54
CA LEU A 4 4.63 11.42 -30.99
C LEU A 4 3.52 10.37 -31.16
N ARG A 5 3.54 9.68 -32.30
CA ARG A 5 2.61 8.59 -32.62
C ARG A 5 3.42 7.34 -32.95
N ASN A 6 2.92 6.18 -32.52
CA ASN A 6 3.56 4.88 -32.70
C ASN A 6 5.00 4.84 -32.17
N GLY A 7 5.25 5.53 -31.06
CA GLY A 7 6.54 5.51 -30.38
C GLY A 7 6.84 4.14 -29.79
N THR A 8 8.12 3.86 -29.58
CA THR A 8 8.57 2.68 -28.84
C THR A 8 9.47 3.13 -27.70
N LEU A 9 9.11 2.76 -26.47
CA LEU A 9 9.96 2.88 -25.30
C LEU A 9 10.64 1.54 -25.08
N ARG A 10 11.97 1.54 -25.01
CA ARG A 10 12.77 0.40 -24.58
C ARG A 10 13.44 0.77 -23.27
N TRP A 11 13.13 0.03 -22.23
CA TRP A 11 13.73 0.21 -20.93
C TRP A 11 14.63 -0.98 -20.63
N ARG A 12 15.91 -0.66 -20.40
CA ARG A 12 16.91 -1.58 -19.89
C ARG A 12 17.18 -1.19 -18.46
N ASP A 13 16.83 -2.06 -17.54
CA ASP A 13 17.14 -1.87 -16.14
C ASP A 13 18.55 -2.42 -15.89
N ALA A 14 19.47 -1.54 -15.45
CA ALA A 14 20.82 -1.94 -15.08
C ALA A 14 20.96 -2.18 -13.57
N GLN A 15 19.95 -1.81 -12.78
CA GLN A 15 19.91 -1.98 -11.33
C GLN A 15 19.28 -3.32 -10.96
N HIS A 16 18.21 -3.68 -11.66
CA HIS A 16 17.56 -4.99 -11.57
C HIS A 16 17.99 -5.79 -12.80
N ASP A 17 18.49 -7.01 -12.62
CA ASP A 17 18.83 -7.94 -13.71
C ASP A 17 17.54 -8.43 -14.41
N ALA A 18 16.81 -7.48 -15.00
CA ALA A 18 15.49 -7.65 -15.56
C ALA A 18 15.57 -7.58 -17.10
N PRO A 19 14.76 -8.38 -17.82
CA PRO A 19 14.72 -8.33 -19.28
C PRO A 19 14.42 -6.92 -19.81
N GLU A 20 14.84 -6.64 -21.05
CA GLU A 20 14.44 -5.38 -21.71
C GLU A 20 12.92 -5.30 -21.82
N LEU A 21 12.33 -4.23 -21.25
CA LEU A 21 10.91 -3.93 -21.42
C LEU A 21 10.72 -3.08 -22.67
N ALA A 22 10.01 -3.61 -23.66
CA ALA A 22 9.62 -2.85 -24.85
C ALA A 22 8.10 -2.55 -24.82
N LEU A 23 7.77 -1.26 -24.85
CA LEU A 23 6.41 -0.75 -25.02
C LEU A 23 6.32 -0.09 -26.39
N ALA A 24 5.59 -0.72 -27.33
CA ALA A 24 5.39 -0.20 -28.68
C ALA A 24 4.00 0.43 -28.83
N GLY A 25 3.81 1.23 -29.88
CA GLY A 25 2.51 1.87 -30.16
C GLY A 25 2.17 3.04 -29.24
N ILE A 26 3.17 3.61 -28.57
CA ILE A 26 2.98 4.73 -27.64
C ILE A 26 2.49 5.97 -28.38
N ARG A 27 1.53 6.67 -27.79
CA ARG A 27 1.10 8.00 -28.19
C ARG A 27 1.45 8.96 -27.08
N LEU A 28 2.22 10.00 -27.39
CA LEU A 28 2.60 11.03 -26.42
C LEU A 28 2.25 12.40 -27.00
N ALA A 29 1.59 13.23 -26.21
CA ALA A 29 1.35 14.63 -26.52
C ALA A 29 1.85 15.49 -25.36
N VAL A 30 2.63 16.52 -25.66
CA VAL A 30 3.11 17.52 -24.70
C VAL A 30 2.76 18.91 -25.21
N LEU A 31 1.98 19.63 -24.43
CA LEU A 31 1.55 20.99 -24.70
C LEU A 31 2.09 21.92 -23.62
N ASN A 32 2.99 22.81 -24.03
CA ASN A 32 3.56 23.84 -23.19
C ASN A 32 2.94 25.18 -23.61
N ASP A 33 2.26 25.85 -22.69
CA ASP A 33 1.59 27.13 -22.89
C ASP A 33 1.97 28.09 -21.75
N GLY A 34 2.95 28.95 -22.02
CA GLY A 34 3.54 29.83 -21.03
C GLY A 34 4.09 29.06 -19.82
N ARG A 35 3.36 29.15 -18.70
CA ARG A 35 3.71 28.48 -17.44
C ARG A 35 3.00 27.15 -17.24
N GLU A 36 2.03 26.81 -18.09
CA GLU A 36 1.24 25.60 -18.01
C GLU A 36 1.81 24.52 -18.92
N HIS A 37 1.95 23.32 -18.39
CA HIS A 37 2.50 22.16 -19.05
C HIS A 37 1.51 21.02 -18.92
N ARG A 38 1.05 20.51 -20.06
CA ARG A 38 0.15 19.36 -20.14
C ARG A 38 0.87 18.25 -20.87
N ALA A 39 0.81 17.04 -20.33
CA ALA A 39 1.31 15.84 -20.98
C ALA A 39 0.25 14.74 -20.94
N ALA A 40 0.16 13.97 -22.01
CA ALA A 40 -0.67 12.77 -22.08
C ALA A 40 0.12 11.67 -22.78
N LEU A 41 0.17 10.49 -22.17
CA LEU A 41 0.81 9.30 -22.71
C LEU A 41 -0.19 8.15 -22.68
N GLN A 42 -0.35 7.49 -23.82
CA GLN A 42 -1.15 6.27 -23.94
C GLN A 42 -0.28 5.16 -24.51
N ALA A 43 -0.41 3.96 -23.94
CA ALA A 43 0.23 2.75 -24.46
C ALA A 43 -0.78 1.60 -24.53
N PRO A 44 -0.79 0.80 -25.61
CA PRO A 44 -1.59 -0.42 -25.64
C PRO A 44 -0.99 -1.50 -24.73
N ALA A 45 -1.72 -2.60 -24.54
CA ALA A 45 -1.17 -3.81 -23.96
C ALA A 45 0.04 -4.31 -24.78
N ASN A 46 1.07 -4.81 -24.10
CA ASN A 46 2.24 -5.43 -24.73
C ASN A 46 2.33 -6.95 -24.48
N GLY A 47 1.40 -7.50 -23.69
CA GLY A 47 1.29 -8.94 -23.43
C GLY A 47 2.30 -9.49 -22.43
N THR A 48 3.14 -8.64 -21.82
CA THR A 48 4.07 -9.04 -20.76
C THR A 48 3.77 -8.28 -19.47
N LEU A 49 4.22 -7.03 -19.37
CA LEU A 49 3.93 -6.16 -18.22
C LEU A 49 2.51 -5.60 -18.29
N LEU A 50 2.16 -4.99 -19.41
CA LEU A 50 0.85 -4.38 -19.65
C LEU A 50 -0.03 -5.41 -20.37
N LEU A 51 -0.97 -6.00 -19.65
CA LEU A 51 -1.99 -6.89 -20.19
C LEU A 51 -3.24 -6.12 -20.64
N GLY A 52 -3.36 -4.85 -20.23
CA GLY A 52 -4.33 -3.86 -20.72
C GLY A 52 -3.68 -2.53 -21.09
N PRO A 53 -4.48 -1.55 -21.57
CA PRO A 53 -3.96 -0.25 -21.97
C PRO A 53 -3.50 0.58 -20.75
N LEU A 54 -2.55 1.48 -20.96
CA LEU A 54 -2.10 2.49 -20.01
C LEU A 54 -2.50 3.88 -20.53
N ASP A 55 -3.03 4.71 -19.63
CA ASP A 55 -3.30 6.14 -19.85
C ASP A 55 -2.69 6.94 -18.70
N PHE A 56 -1.73 7.80 -19.02
CA PHE A 56 -1.11 8.72 -18.10
C PHE A 56 -1.37 10.15 -18.57
N ARG A 57 -1.80 11.01 -17.65
CA ARG A 57 -2.03 12.43 -17.93
C ARG A 57 -1.45 13.27 -16.82
N ALA A 58 -0.93 14.43 -17.18
CA ALA A 58 -0.33 15.35 -16.24
C ALA A 58 -0.66 16.78 -16.64
N ARG A 59 -0.97 17.62 -15.65
CA ARG A 59 -1.14 19.05 -15.82
C ARG A 59 -0.40 19.76 -14.69
N PHE A 60 0.65 20.48 -15.04
CA PHE A 60 1.45 21.21 -14.07
C PHE A 60 1.69 22.65 -14.48
N ARG A 61 1.97 23.47 -13.47
CA ARG A 61 2.42 24.85 -13.64
C ARG A 61 3.68 25.09 -12.82
N HIS A 62 4.66 25.76 -13.41
CA HIS A 62 5.87 26.18 -12.69
C HIS A 62 5.75 27.62 -12.14
N LYS A 63 6.50 27.97 -11.08
CA LYS A 63 6.59 29.32 -10.51
C LYS A 63 7.10 30.36 -11.53
N PRO A 64 6.58 31.59 -11.54
CA PRO A 64 7.02 32.58 -12.53
C PRO A 64 8.49 32.95 -12.28
N LEU A 65 9.26 33.12 -13.36
CA LEU A 65 10.69 33.46 -13.34
C LEU A 65 11.58 32.46 -12.58
N ALA A 66 11.06 31.29 -12.20
CA ALA A 66 11.79 30.27 -11.48
C ALA A 66 12.36 29.22 -12.47
N PRO A 67 13.52 28.62 -12.17
CA PRO A 67 14.09 27.58 -13.03
C PRO A 67 13.13 26.37 -13.19
N ILE A 68 12.82 26.04 -14.44
CA ILE A 68 11.97 24.90 -14.85
C ILE A 68 12.59 23.57 -14.39
N GLY A 69 13.92 23.46 -14.34
CA GLY A 69 14.63 22.24 -13.94
C GLY A 69 14.56 21.90 -12.44
N LYS A 70 13.95 22.74 -11.59
CA LYS A 70 13.80 22.46 -10.15
C LYS A 70 12.39 21.92 -9.86
N PRO A 71 12.20 20.65 -9.48
CA PRO A 71 10.89 20.08 -9.18
C PRO A 71 10.09 20.87 -8.13
N THR A 72 10.77 21.48 -7.17
CA THR A 72 10.15 22.30 -6.10
C THR A 72 9.43 23.55 -6.59
N ASN A 73 9.58 23.91 -7.86
CA ASN A 73 8.87 25.01 -8.49
C ASN A 73 7.55 24.60 -9.14
N TRP A 74 7.18 23.32 -9.11
CA TRP A 74 6.04 22.78 -9.83
C TRP A 74 4.87 22.46 -8.91
N THR A 75 3.66 22.76 -9.36
CA THR A 75 2.39 22.42 -8.70
C THR A 75 1.43 21.94 -9.77
N GLY A 76 0.64 20.92 -9.48
CA GLY A 76 -0.26 20.34 -10.47
C GLY A 76 -0.76 18.97 -10.09
N ASP A 77 -1.37 18.31 -11.07
CA ASP A 77 -2.05 17.04 -10.89
C ASP A 77 -1.57 16.02 -11.93
N ALA A 78 -1.52 14.77 -11.53
CA ALA A 78 -1.27 13.62 -12.39
C ALA A 78 -2.41 12.61 -12.26
N TYR A 79 -2.68 11.92 -13.36
CA TYR A 79 -3.61 10.82 -13.46
C TYR A 79 -2.89 9.64 -14.12
N LEU A 80 -3.05 8.45 -13.57
CA LEU A 80 -2.56 7.21 -14.14
C LEU A 80 -3.70 6.19 -14.09
N SER A 81 -4.00 5.55 -15.20
CA SER A 81 -4.81 4.34 -15.21
C SER A 81 -4.14 3.28 -16.04
N THR A 82 -4.25 2.05 -15.57
CA THR A 82 -3.83 0.87 -16.31
C THR A 82 -4.98 -0.11 -16.31
N GLY A 83 -5.20 -0.79 -17.43
CA GLY A 83 -5.81 -2.12 -17.40
C GLY A 83 -4.92 -3.12 -16.65
N PRO A 84 -5.17 -4.43 -16.78
CA PRO A 84 -4.42 -5.41 -15.99
C PRO A 84 -2.91 -5.32 -16.25
N VAL A 85 -2.13 -5.28 -15.18
CA VAL A 85 -0.66 -5.28 -15.15
C VAL A 85 -0.21 -6.56 -14.47
N ASP A 86 0.70 -7.29 -15.09
CA ASP A 86 1.26 -8.51 -14.52
C ASP A 86 2.19 -8.18 -13.34
N LEU A 87 1.78 -8.54 -12.12
CA LEU A 87 2.51 -8.22 -10.90
C LEU A 87 3.86 -8.95 -10.83
N GLN A 88 3.95 -10.17 -11.37
CA GLN A 88 5.19 -10.93 -11.34
C GLN A 88 6.26 -10.26 -12.20
N THR A 89 5.88 -9.79 -13.39
CA THR A 89 6.73 -9.03 -14.30
C THR A 89 7.06 -7.66 -13.70
N LEU A 90 6.06 -6.94 -13.16
CA LEU A 90 6.27 -5.65 -12.50
C LEU A 90 7.26 -5.76 -11.33
N GLY A 91 7.17 -6.83 -10.53
CA GLY A 91 8.04 -7.09 -9.40
C GLY A 91 9.52 -7.29 -9.75
N ARG A 92 9.87 -7.53 -11.04
CA ARG A 92 11.27 -7.57 -11.50
C ARG A 92 11.91 -6.18 -11.61
N TYR A 93 11.08 -5.14 -11.66
CA TYR A 93 11.46 -3.78 -11.97
C TYR A 93 11.32 -2.82 -10.78
N LEU A 94 10.89 -3.35 -9.63
CA LEU A 94 10.61 -2.58 -8.42
C LEU A 94 11.31 -3.21 -7.21
N ASP A 95 11.91 -2.39 -6.37
CA ASP A 95 12.44 -2.78 -5.06
C ASP A 95 11.30 -3.05 -4.06
N ILE A 96 10.69 -4.23 -4.13
CA ILE A 96 9.59 -4.62 -3.26
C ILE A 96 10.10 -5.58 -2.16
N PRO A 97 9.87 -5.30 -0.87
CA PRO A 97 10.30 -6.16 0.24
C PRO A 97 9.43 -7.42 0.43
N LEU A 98 8.96 -8.03 -0.66
CA LEU A 98 8.23 -9.29 -0.69
C LEU A 98 8.45 -9.99 -2.04
N THR A 99 8.23 -11.31 -2.07
CA THR A 99 8.24 -12.09 -3.31
C THR A 99 6.84 -12.13 -3.91
N ILE A 100 6.71 -11.73 -5.17
CA ILE A 100 5.48 -11.87 -5.96
C ILE A 100 5.62 -13.13 -6.82
N HIS A 101 4.65 -14.03 -6.71
CA HIS A 101 4.63 -15.29 -7.46
C HIS A 101 3.69 -15.23 -8.66
N ALA A 102 2.57 -14.52 -8.53
CA ALA A 102 1.58 -14.34 -9.58
C ALA A 102 0.65 -13.17 -9.23
N GLY A 103 -0.13 -12.73 -10.21
CA GLY A 103 -1.23 -11.81 -10.00
C GLY A 103 -1.30 -10.74 -11.06
N ARG A 104 -2.49 -10.17 -11.22
CA ARG A 104 -2.73 -9.00 -12.06
C ARG A 104 -3.38 -7.91 -11.25
N ILE A 105 -3.04 -6.66 -11.53
CA ILE A 105 -3.71 -5.49 -10.94
C ILE A 105 -4.08 -4.49 -12.02
N ASP A 106 -5.21 -3.82 -11.84
CA ASP A 106 -5.59 -2.63 -12.61
C ASP A 106 -5.92 -1.51 -11.62
N ASN A 107 -5.76 -0.27 -12.09
CA ASN A 107 -5.92 0.90 -11.22
C ASN A 107 -6.34 2.14 -12.00
N ALA A 108 -6.87 3.09 -11.24
CA ALA A 108 -6.99 4.48 -11.63
C ALA A 108 -6.57 5.34 -10.43
N ILE A 109 -5.54 6.16 -10.60
CA ILE A 109 -4.88 6.94 -9.55
C ILE A 109 -4.85 8.40 -9.97
N TRP A 110 -5.28 9.28 -9.06
CA TRP A 110 -5.07 10.72 -9.13
C TRP A 110 -4.07 11.12 -8.06
N ALA A 111 -3.16 12.03 -8.38
CA ALA A 111 -2.16 12.55 -7.46
C ALA A 111 -2.02 14.06 -7.62
N THR A 112 -2.04 14.78 -6.51
CA THR A 112 -1.87 16.24 -6.45
C THR A 112 -0.53 16.59 -5.83
N PHE A 113 0.18 17.50 -6.47
CA PHE A 113 1.51 17.96 -6.09
C PHE A 113 1.50 19.46 -5.82
N GLU A 114 2.21 19.87 -4.78
CA GLU A 114 2.43 21.27 -4.45
C GLU A 114 3.91 21.52 -4.16
N ASN A 115 4.49 22.52 -4.84
CA ASN A 115 5.91 22.85 -4.71
C ASN A 115 6.82 21.61 -4.85
N GLY A 116 6.52 20.73 -5.81
CA GLY A 116 7.26 19.50 -6.08
C GLY A 116 7.03 18.36 -5.09
N HIS A 117 6.15 18.51 -4.10
CA HIS A 117 5.86 17.50 -3.09
C HIS A 117 4.46 16.92 -3.31
N LEU A 118 4.32 15.60 -3.15
CA LEU A 118 3.02 14.95 -3.14
C LEU A 118 2.20 15.44 -1.94
N ARG A 119 0.97 15.89 -2.17
CA ARG A 119 0.04 16.37 -1.13
C ARG A 119 -1.10 15.41 -0.91
N SER A 120 -1.60 14.82 -1.98
CA SER A 120 -2.59 13.77 -1.89
C SER A 120 -2.45 12.83 -3.07
N ALA A 121 -2.90 11.60 -2.88
CA ALA A 121 -3.14 10.66 -3.95
C ALA A 121 -4.33 9.78 -3.58
N GLY A 122 -5.12 9.37 -4.55
CA GLY A 122 -6.26 8.50 -4.32
C GLY A 122 -6.68 7.80 -5.60
N GLY A 123 -7.53 6.81 -5.49
CA GLY A 123 -7.89 5.99 -6.62
C GLY A 123 -8.58 4.68 -6.27
N ASP A 124 -8.76 3.88 -7.30
CA ASP A 124 -9.28 2.52 -7.22
C ASP A 124 -8.19 1.54 -7.62
N LEU A 125 -8.16 0.39 -6.94
CA LEU A 125 -7.35 -0.76 -7.31
C LEU A 125 -8.23 -2.00 -7.34
N GLN A 126 -8.06 -2.80 -8.38
CA GLN A 126 -8.56 -4.17 -8.43
C GLN A 126 -7.39 -5.11 -8.73
N GLY A 127 -7.46 -6.31 -8.16
CA GLY A 127 -6.46 -7.33 -8.34
C GLY A 127 -7.09 -8.71 -8.37
N ALA A 128 -6.45 -9.61 -9.10
CA ALA A 128 -6.91 -10.98 -9.23
C ALA A 128 -5.73 -11.97 -9.28
N ASP A 129 -5.96 -13.14 -8.70
CA ASP A 129 -5.00 -14.24 -8.55
C ASP A 129 -3.65 -13.78 -7.99
N VAL A 130 -3.71 -12.86 -7.02
CA VAL A 130 -2.52 -12.26 -6.42
C VAL A 130 -1.93 -13.25 -5.45
N VAL A 131 -0.69 -13.64 -5.70
CA VAL A 131 0.00 -14.57 -4.81
C VAL A 131 1.36 -14.04 -4.41
N LEU A 132 1.54 -13.81 -3.12
CA LEU A 132 2.69 -13.11 -2.56
C LEU A 132 3.21 -13.80 -1.30
N ARG A 133 4.48 -13.56 -0.99
CA ARG A 133 5.13 -14.07 0.22
C ARG A 133 6.14 -13.06 0.73
N VAL A 134 5.93 -12.58 1.96
CA VAL A 134 6.78 -11.53 2.56
C VAL A 134 8.15 -12.07 2.95
N ARG A 135 8.21 -13.23 3.60
CA ARG A 135 9.47 -13.89 3.99
C ARG A 135 9.37 -15.39 3.71
N PRO A 136 10.50 -16.08 3.47
CA PRO A 136 10.49 -17.54 3.29
C PRO A 136 9.85 -18.31 4.46
N THR A 137 9.91 -17.75 5.68
CA THR A 137 9.33 -18.33 6.90
C THR A 137 7.86 -17.97 7.14
N GLN A 138 7.26 -17.13 6.30
CA GLN A 138 5.85 -16.75 6.38
C GLN A 138 5.02 -17.56 5.39
N PRO A 139 3.72 -17.81 5.71
CA PRO A 139 2.82 -18.44 4.76
C PRO A 139 2.71 -17.61 3.47
N ARG A 140 2.56 -18.30 2.35
CA ARG A 140 2.17 -17.67 1.09
C ARG A 140 0.76 -17.14 1.25
N LEU A 141 0.53 -15.90 0.84
CA LEU A 141 -0.79 -15.29 0.81
C LEU A 141 -1.36 -15.49 -0.59
N ASP A 142 -2.46 -16.21 -0.68
CA ASP A 142 -3.23 -16.44 -1.90
C ASP A 142 -4.49 -15.58 -1.86
N VAL A 143 -4.57 -14.61 -2.76
CA VAL A 143 -5.63 -13.61 -2.82
C VAL A 143 -6.29 -13.68 -4.20
N PRO A 144 -7.31 -14.55 -4.36
CA PRO A 144 -8.00 -14.74 -5.65
C PRO A 144 -8.57 -13.44 -6.20
N THR A 145 -9.15 -12.62 -5.33
CA THR A 145 -9.71 -11.31 -5.68
C THR A 145 -9.38 -10.31 -4.60
N VAL A 146 -9.03 -9.08 -4.98
CA VAL A 146 -8.92 -7.93 -4.08
C VAL A 146 -9.39 -6.67 -4.79
N GLY A 147 -10.09 -5.79 -4.08
CA GLY A 147 -10.53 -4.52 -4.59
C GLY A 147 -10.67 -3.50 -3.46
N PHE A 148 -10.30 -2.25 -3.73
CA PHE A 148 -10.50 -1.15 -2.79
C PHE A 148 -10.39 0.20 -3.48
N GLY A 149 -11.14 1.17 -2.96
CA GLY A 149 -10.86 2.59 -3.15
C GLY A 149 -9.95 3.09 -2.03
N TRP A 150 -9.08 4.06 -2.33
CA TRP A 150 -8.19 4.66 -1.34
C TRP A 150 -7.97 6.14 -1.60
N ASP A 151 -7.77 6.89 -0.53
CA ASP A 151 -7.36 8.30 -0.57
C ASP A 151 -6.32 8.53 0.52
N MET A 152 -5.22 9.19 0.17
CA MET A 152 -4.12 9.51 1.05
C MET A 152 -3.87 11.01 1.00
N ALA A 153 -3.72 11.64 2.17
CA ALA A 153 -3.29 13.01 2.33
C ALA A 153 -1.99 13.07 3.11
N LEU A 154 -1.07 13.95 2.70
CA LEU A 154 0.20 14.24 3.36
C LEU A 154 0.22 15.70 3.83
N ASP A 155 0.24 15.88 5.14
CA ASP A 155 0.31 17.21 5.76
C ASP A 155 1.74 17.75 5.75
N ALA A 156 1.89 19.06 5.97
CA ALA A 156 3.19 19.73 6.02
C ALA A 156 4.15 19.14 7.08
N GLY A 157 3.62 18.56 8.16
CA GLY A 157 4.38 17.89 9.22
C GLY A 157 4.82 16.46 8.87
N ARG A 158 4.59 15.98 7.64
CA ARG A 158 4.75 14.58 7.19
C ARG A 158 3.77 13.60 7.85
N ASP A 159 2.77 14.10 8.56
CA ASP A 159 1.62 13.30 8.94
C ASP A 159 0.92 12.81 7.69
N TYR A 160 0.45 11.57 7.72
CA TYR A 160 -0.34 11.03 6.63
C TYR A 160 -1.63 10.41 7.15
N THR A 161 -2.70 10.69 6.42
CA THR A 161 -4.02 10.11 6.63
C THR A 161 -4.35 9.26 5.41
N LEU A 162 -4.74 8.01 5.63
CA LEU A 162 -5.21 7.07 4.62
C LEU A 162 -6.67 6.76 4.90
N HIS A 163 -7.52 6.94 3.91
CA HIS A 163 -8.90 6.47 3.89
C HIS A 163 -8.98 5.31 2.90
N LEU A 164 -9.44 4.15 3.34
CA LEU A 164 -9.79 3.01 2.50
C LEU A 164 -11.31 2.89 2.45
N THR A 165 -11.85 2.62 1.28
CA THR A 165 -13.28 2.42 1.07
C THR A 165 -13.52 1.17 0.23
N ARG A 166 -14.67 0.52 0.45
CA ARG A 166 -15.10 -0.66 -0.34
C ARG A 166 -14.00 -1.73 -0.44
N PHE A 167 -13.27 -1.95 0.65
CA PHE A 167 -12.23 -2.98 0.66
C PHE A 167 -12.92 -4.34 0.65
N ASN A 168 -12.57 -5.17 -0.32
CA ASN A 168 -12.89 -6.58 -0.36
C ASN A 168 -11.65 -7.37 -0.74
N ALA A 169 -11.44 -8.50 -0.09
CA ALA A 169 -10.39 -9.43 -0.44
C ALA A 169 -10.83 -10.85 -0.12
N GLU A 170 -10.47 -11.79 -0.98
CA GLU A 170 -10.62 -13.21 -0.72
C GLU A 170 -9.29 -13.81 -0.31
N LEU A 171 -9.31 -14.74 0.62
CA LEU A 171 -8.15 -15.53 1.03
C LEU A 171 -8.38 -16.98 0.63
N GLY A 172 -7.56 -17.47 -0.31
CA GLY A 172 -7.59 -18.86 -0.76
C GLY A 172 -7.38 -19.82 0.40
N GLN A 173 -8.18 -20.88 0.45
CA GLN A 173 -8.09 -21.95 1.42
C GLN A 173 -7.71 -23.25 0.74
N THR A 174 -7.35 -24.26 1.53
CA THR A 174 -7.17 -25.62 1.00
C THR A 174 -8.45 -26.07 0.29
N PRO A 175 -8.39 -26.47 -0.99
CA PRO A 175 -9.55 -26.97 -1.70
C PRO A 175 -10.16 -28.20 -1.02
N LEU A 176 -11.44 -28.44 -1.26
CA LEU A 176 -12.10 -29.69 -0.85
C LEU A 176 -11.46 -30.90 -1.58
N PRO A 177 -11.63 -32.14 -1.06
CA PRO A 177 -11.08 -33.34 -1.70
C PRO A 177 -11.52 -33.56 -3.16
N ASP A 178 -12.67 -32.98 -3.55
CA ASP A 178 -13.19 -33.00 -4.92
C ASP A 178 -12.60 -31.91 -5.83
N GLY A 179 -11.68 -31.09 -5.29
CA GLY A 179 -11.02 -30.00 -5.99
C GLY A 179 -11.79 -28.67 -5.95
N THR A 180 -12.94 -28.59 -5.28
CA THR A 180 -13.70 -27.35 -5.18
C THR A 180 -12.88 -26.28 -4.44
N PRO A 181 -12.63 -25.11 -5.04
CA PRO A 181 -11.88 -24.04 -4.39
C PRO A 181 -12.71 -23.45 -3.25
N LEU A 182 -12.04 -23.16 -2.14
CA LEU A 182 -12.62 -22.47 -1.00
C LEU A 182 -11.88 -21.16 -0.76
N ALA A 183 -12.63 -20.12 -0.39
CA ALA A 183 -12.07 -18.84 -0.03
C ALA A 183 -12.80 -18.25 1.17
N ARG A 184 -12.10 -17.41 1.94
CA ARG A 184 -12.66 -16.62 3.04
C ARG A 184 -12.61 -15.15 2.65
N SER A 185 -13.74 -14.46 2.73
CA SER A 185 -13.81 -13.05 2.32
C SER A 185 -13.63 -12.13 3.52
N LEU A 186 -12.72 -11.16 3.39
CA LEU A 186 -12.57 -10.01 4.27
C LEU A 186 -13.15 -8.78 3.57
N ALA A 187 -14.05 -8.07 4.25
CA ALA A 187 -14.63 -6.84 3.73
C ALA A 187 -14.62 -5.75 4.81
N LEU A 188 -14.34 -4.52 4.39
CA LEU A 188 -14.42 -3.31 5.21
C LEU A 188 -15.11 -2.24 4.35
N SER A 189 -16.14 -1.56 4.85
CA SER A 189 -16.76 -0.48 4.07
C SER A 189 -15.89 0.76 4.11
N THR A 190 -15.35 1.09 5.29
CA THR A 190 -14.49 2.25 5.51
C THR A 190 -13.43 1.97 6.56
N LEU A 191 -12.19 2.34 6.28
CA LEU A 191 -11.10 2.35 7.27
C LEU A 191 -10.30 3.64 7.12
N THR A 192 -10.18 4.41 8.20
CA THR A 192 -9.32 5.60 8.25
C THR A 192 -8.14 5.32 9.16
N ALA A 193 -6.93 5.41 8.63
CA ALA A 193 -5.70 5.33 9.38
C ALA A 193 -5.00 6.71 9.38
N ARG A 194 -4.64 7.21 10.55
CA ARG A 194 -3.82 8.42 10.71
C ARG A 194 -2.51 8.04 11.36
N TYR A 195 -1.42 8.54 10.80
CA TYR A 195 -0.09 8.42 11.37
C TYR A 195 0.54 9.79 11.54
N ARG A 196 0.96 10.10 12.78
CA ARG A 196 1.76 11.28 13.09
C ARG A 196 3.21 10.88 13.26
N VAL A 197 4.08 11.49 12.48
CA VAL A 197 5.52 11.24 12.55
C VAL A 197 6.05 11.84 13.86
N PRO A 198 6.88 11.11 14.63
CA PRO A 198 7.48 11.68 15.84
C PRO A 198 8.39 12.87 15.49
N ALA A 199 8.29 13.94 16.27
CA ALA A 199 9.07 15.16 16.17
C ALA A 199 9.57 15.59 17.57
N ALA A 200 10.47 16.57 17.65
CA ALA A 200 11.09 16.98 18.92
C ALA A 200 10.06 17.39 20.01
N ASP A 201 8.91 17.93 19.59
CA ASP A 201 7.83 18.40 20.45
C ASP A 201 6.64 17.42 20.51
N GLN A 202 6.56 16.44 19.61
CA GLN A 202 5.39 15.57 19.45
C GLN A 202 5.76 14.08 19.39
N GLY A 203 4.99 13.28 20.13
CA GLY A 203 5.05 11.83 20.07
C GLY A 203 4.44 11.26 18.79
N GLN A 204 4.84 10.04 18.47
CA GLN A 204 4.22 9.27 17.38
C GLN A 204 2.77 8.92 17.74
N LEU A 205 1.84 9.17 16.81
CA LEU A 205 0.44 8.76 16.94
C LEU A 205 0.09 7.78 15.83
N LEU A 206 -0.58 6.68 16.18
CA LEU A 206 -1.28 5.81 15.24
C LEU A 206 -2.74 5.77 15.66
N SER A 207 -3.65 6.21 14.79
CA SER A 207 -5.10 6.07 14.96
C SER A 207 -5.67 5.27 13.81
N VAL A 208 -6.57 4.34 14.11
CA VAL A 208 -7.30 3.54 13.14
C VAL A 208 -8.78 3.54 13.54
N VAL A 209 -9.62 4.03 12.63
CA VAL A 209 -11.07 4.05 12.76
C VAL A 209 -11.67 3.20 11.66
N GLY A 210 -12.63 2.34 11.96
CA GLY A 210 -13.29 1.54 10.96
C GLY A 210 -14.69 1.10 11.35
N ASP A 211 -15.42 0.62 10.36
CA ASP A 211 -16.84 0.28 10.46
C ASP A 211 -17.06 -1.10 11.08
N ARG A 212 -16.48 -2.15 10.49
CA ARG A 212 -16.67 -3.52 10.94
C ARG A 212 -15.57 -4.41 10.41
N VAL A 213 -15.07 -5.32 11.26
CA VAL A 213 -14.08 -6.31 10.85
C VAL A 213 -14.21 -7.62 11.64
N ASP A 214 -14.13 -8.75 10.94
CA ASP A 214 -14.02 -10.07 11.54
C ASP A 214 -12.55 -10.32 11.93
N LEU A 215 -12.28 -10.42 13.23
CA LEU A 215 -10.92 -10.59 13.76
C LEU A 215 -10.32 -11.94 13.41
N GLY A 216 -11.14 -12.98 13.24
CA GLY A 216 -10.69 -14.31 12.86
C GLY A 216 -10.15 -14.30 11.43
N ILE A 217 -10.93 -13.78 10.49
CA ILE A 217 -10.52 -13.65 9.09
C ILE A 217 -9.34 -12.67 8.97
N LEU A 218 -9.42 -11.50 9.61
CA LEU A 218 -8.33 -10.52 9.60
C LEU A 218 -7.02 -11.13 10.09
N SER A 219 -7.05 -11.97 11.13
CA SER A 219 -5.86 -12.64 11.65
C SER A 219 -5.23 -13.61 10.66
N GLU A 220 -6.02 -14.26 9.79
CA GLU A 220 -5.49 -15.10 8.70
C GLU A 220 -4.75 -14.24 7.67
N PHE A 221 -5.31 -13.09 7.27
CA PHE A 221 -4.66 -12.15 6.34
C PHE A 221 -3.36 -11.57 6.91
N ILE A 222 -3.40 -11.07 8.14
CA ILE A 222 -2.29 -10.40 8.83
C ILE A 222 -1.04 -11.29 8.91
N ARG A 223 -1.20 -12.62 9.01
CA ARG A 223 -0.06 -13.57 9.07
C ARG A 223 0.80 -13.56 7.79
N GLY A 224 0.23 -13.17 6.65
CA GLY A 224 0.92 -13.05 5.36
C GLY A 224 1.30 -11.62 4.96
N LEU A 225 1.00 -10.61 5.79
CA LEU A 225 1.30 -9.20 5.49
C LEU A 225 2.68 -8.77 6.01
N PRO A 226 3.29 -7.72 5.40
CA PRO A 226 4.60 -7.19 5.79
C PRO A 226 4.53 -6.38 7.10
N LEU A 227 4.20 -7.04 8.21
CA LEU A 227 4.07 -6.44 9.54
C LEU A 227 5.35 -6.56 10.37
N PRO A 228 5.59 -5.61 11.31
CA PRO A 228 6.65 -5.74 12.29
C PRO A 228 6.53 -7.05 13.09
N ALA A 229 7.65 -7.75 13.27
CA ALA A 229 7.66 -9.08 13.88
C ALA A 229 7.00 -9.10 15.28
N ARG A 230 7.18 -8.05 16.07
CA ARG A 230 6.55 -7.91 17.39
C ARG A 230 5.03 -7.93 17.30
N LEU A 231 4.45 -7.08 16.44
CA LEU A 231 3.00 -7.01 16.25
C LEU A 231 2.45 -8.35 15.73
N ARG A 232 3.12 -8.94 14.73
CA ARG A 232 2.72 -10.23 14.19
C ARG A 232 2.73 -11.34 15.24
N ASN A 233 3.79 -11.43 16.06
CA ASN A 233 3.91 -12.46 17.09
C ASN A 233 2.83 -12.31 18.18
N GLU A 234 2.52 -11.07 18.59
CA GLU A 234 1.41 -10.82 19.53
C GLU A 234 0.06 -11.23 18.93
N LEU A 235 -0.20 -10.93 17.65
CA LEU A 235 -1.45 -11.31 16.98
C LEU A 235 -1.57 -12.83 16.82
N ILE A 236 -0.48 -13.52 16.47
CA ILE A 236 -0.44 -14.98 16.42
C ILE A 236 -0.73 -15.58 17.80
N LYS A 237 -0.13 -15.02 18.85
CA LYS A 237 -0.27 -15.50 20.23
C LYS A 237 -1.67 -15.29 20.76
N LEU A 238 -2.28 -14.13 20.50
CA LEU A 238 -3.62 -13.79 20.99
C LEU A 238 -4.74 -14.55 20.25
N ASP A 239 -4.49 -14.93 18.99
CA ASP A 239 -5.47 -15.53 18.06
C ASP A 239 -6.88 -14.92 18.23
N PRO A 240 -7.02 -13.60 18.05
CA PRO A 240 -8.27 -12.92 18.37
C PRO A 240 -9.36 -13.35 17.40
N ARG A 241 -10.54 -13.65 17.94
CA ARG A 241 -11.73 -14.00 17.17
C ARG A 241 -12.92 -13.14 17.58
N GLY A 242 -13.94 -13.17 16.76
CA GLY A 242 -15.16 -12.38 16.92
C GLY A 242 -15.19 -11.18 15.98
N MET A 243 -16.21 -10.36 16.15
CA MET A 243 -16.47 -9.20 15.31
C MET A 243 -16.27 -7.93 16.13
N VAL A 244 -15.60 -6.95 15.53
CA VAL A 244 -15.52 -5.59 16.07
C VAL A 244 -16.23 -4.66 15.11
N SER A 245 -17.09 -3.78 15.63
CA SER A 245 -17.75 -2.73 14.84
C SER A 245 -17.53 -1.35 15.46
N ASN A 246 -17.67 -0.28 14.67
CA ASN A 246 -17.56 1.11 15.07
C ASN A 246 -16.29 1.40 15.89
N TYR A 247 -15.16 0.84 15.47
CA TYR A 247 -13.96 0.87 16.27
C TYR A 247 -13.14 2.14 16.06
N HIS A 248 -12.53 2.58 17.14
CA HIS A 248 -11.51 3.62 17.16
C HIS A 248 -10.38 3.15 18.08
N ILE A 249 -9.26 2.82 17.45
CA ILE A 249 -8.02 2.41 18.10
C ILE A 249 -7.04 3.56 17.97
N GLU A 250 -6.47 4.00 19.08
CA GLU A 250 -5.46 5.06 19.11
C GLU A 250 -4.31 4.63 20.01
N VAL A 251 -3.07 4.78 19.53
CA VAL A 251 -1.86 4.52 20.29
C VAL A 251 -0.91 5.69 20.09
N GLU A 252 -0.52 6.31 21.20
CA GLU A 252 0.44 7.40 21.24
C GLU A 252 1.70 6.95 21.98
N ARG A 253 2.85 7.16 21.36
CA ARG A 253 4.16 6.94 21.97
C ARG A 253 4.76 8.25 22.41
N ALA A 254 5.65 8.19 23.40
CA ALA A 254 6.37 9.36 23.87
C ALA A 254 7.08 10.08 22.72
N LYS A 255 7.25 11.39 22.89
CA LYS A 255 8.18 12.15 22.05
C LYS A 255 9.59 11.59 22.20
N PRO A 256 10.40 11.63 21.13
CA PRO A 256 11.78 11.15 21.19
C PRO A 256 12.57 11.94 22.22
N ALA A 257 13.46 11.26 22.95
CA ALA A 257 14.28 11.89 23.97
C ALA A 257 15.23 12.94 23.38
N ARG A 258 15.64 12.75 22.13
CA ARG A 258 16.42 13.69 21.31
C ARG A 258 15.87 13.70 19.89
N ALA A 259 15.84 14.85 19.24
CA ALA A 259 15.33 14.99 17.86
C ALA A 259 16.02 14.03 16.87
N GLU A 260 17.32 13.78 17.06
CA GLU A 260 18.13 12.86 16.26
C GLU A 260 17.66 11.40 16.32
N LEU A 261 17.02 11.00 17.43
CA LEU A 261 16.52 9.64 17.63
C LEU A 261 15.15 9.41 16.99
N ALA A 262 14.45 10.46 16.54
CA ALA A 262 13.10 10.37 16.01
C ALA A 262 12.97 9.34 14.86
N ASP A 263 13.97 9.31 13.98
CA ASP A 263 13.99 8.40 12.82
C ASP A 263 14.31 6.95 13.19
N GLU A 264 15.12 6.74 14.22
CA GLU A 264 15.42 5.42 14.75
C GLU A 264 14.25 4.87 15.57
N GLU A 265 13.71 5.67 16.48
CA GLU A 265 12.54 5.33 17.30
C GLU A 265 11.30 5.07 16.44
N ARG A 266 11.12 5.83 15.34
CA ARG A 266 10.09 5.57 14.33
C ARG A 266 10.22 4.20 13.68
N ARG A 267 11.44 3.80 13.31
CA ARG A 267 11.70 2.51 12.65
C ARG A 267 11.59 1.33 13.60
N THR A 268 12.06 1.50 14.83
CA THR A 268 12.14 0.43 15.84
C THR A 268 10.88 0.32 16.69
N GLY A 269 10.09 1.38 16.81
CA GLY A 269 8.98 1.47 17.76
C GLY A 269 9.44 1.43 19.22
N ALA A 270 10.68 1.82 19.51
CA ALA A 270 11.30 1.72 20.83
C ALA A 270 10.70 2.70 21.86
N ALA A 271 10.16 3.83 21.41
CA ALA A 271 9.52 4.82 22.29
C ALA A 271 8.37 4.19 23.08
N PRO A 272 8.27 4.43 24.41
CA PRO A 272 7.23 3.85 25.23
C PRO A 272 5.85 4.37 24.83
N ILE A 273 4.83 3.50 24.94
CA ILE A 273 3.44 3.90 24.77
C ILE A 273 3.05 4.73 26.00
N VAL A 274 2.60 5.97 25.79
CA VAL A 274 2.17 6.89 26.85
C VAL A 274 0.66 6.96 26.97
N ARG A 275 -0.05 6.69 25.87
CA ARG A 275 -1.50 6.67 25.83
C ARG A 275 -1.98 5.62 24.83
N TYR A 276 -3.03 4.90 25.21
CA TYR A 276 -3.78 4.06 24.30
C TYR A 276 -5.27 4.26 24.55
N ARG A 277 -6.07 4.13 23.49
CA ARG A 277 -7.53 4.14 23.55
C ARG A 277 -8.04 3.07 22.61
N PHE A 278 -9.01 2.32 23.09
CA PHE A 278 -9.78 1.40 22.28
C PHE A 278 -11.26 1.66 22.58
N LEU A 279 -12.02 1.99 21.55
CA LEU A 279 -13.48 2.00 21.57
C LEU A 279 -13.98 1.14 20.43
N GLY A 280 -15.10 0.47 20.62
CA GLY A 280 -15.75 -0.32 19.58
C GLY A 280 -16.80 -1.26 20.19
N ASP A 281 -17.75 -1.65 19.35
CA ASP A 281 -18.76 -2.65 19.68
C ASP A 281 -18.15 -4.04 19.48
N LEU A 282 -18.16 -4.85 20.54
CA LEU A 282 -17.52 -6.15 20.57
C LEU A 282 -18.58 -7.25 20.56
N GLN A 283 -18.50 -8.16 19.59
CA GLN A 283 -19.44 -9.29 19.49
C GLN A 283 -18.67 -10.61 19.37
N GLY A 284 -18.90 -11.50 20.34
CA GLY A 284 -18.30 -12.84 20.32
C GLY A 284 -16.77 -12.83 20.43
N ILE A 285 -16.20 -11.86 21.15
CA ILE A 285 -14.74 -11.76 21.30
C ILE A 285 -14.21 -12.90 22.14
N SER A 286 -13.24 -13.62 21.59
CA SER A 286 -12.49 -14.64 22.32
C SER A 286 -11.02 -14.56 21.95
N PHE A 287 -10.16 -14.85 22.91
CA PHE A 287 -8.72 -14.98 22.72
C PHE A 287 -8.36 -16.44 22.96
N ALA A 288 -7.93 -17.15 21.93
CA ALA A 288 -7.43 -18.51 22.05
C ALA A 288 -5.92 -18.45 22.20
N ALA A 289 -5.45 -17.99 23.37
CA ALA A 289 -4.03 -17.86 23.64
C ALA A 289 -3.34 -19.22 23.42
N GLN A 290 -2.59 -19.36 22.33
CA GLN A 290 -1.85 -20.59 22.07
C GLN A 290 -0.68 -20.66 23.06
N GLU A 291 -0.55 -21.79 23.76
CA GLU A 291 0.70 -22.09 24.47
C GLU A 291 1.85 -22.13 23.46
N PRO A 292 3.07 -21.69 23.83
CA PRO A 292 4.23 -21.83 22.96
C PRO A 292 4.33 -23.27 22.46
N PRO A 293 4.64 -23.51 21.18
CA PRO A 293 4.96 -24.84 20.69
C PRO A 293 5.98 -25.51 21.63
N PRO A 294 5.85 -26.83 21.92
CA PRO A 294 6.76 -27.52 22.82
C PRO A 294 8.22 -27.29 22.37
N GLY A 295 9.06 -26.82 23.29
CA GLY A 295 10.45 -26.44 23.01
C GLY A 295 10.70 -24.94 22.81
N LEU A 296 9.73 -24.06 23.08
CA LEU A 296 9.93 -22.61 23.11
C LEU A 296 9.51 -22.03 24.47
N SER A 297 10.34 -21.13 25.02
CA SER A 297 9.97 -20.34 26.21
C SER A 297 8.73 -19.46 25.94
N PRO A 298 8.07 -18.91 26.97
CA PRO A 298 6.96 -17.96 26.83
C PRO A 298 7.29 -16.68 26.02
N ARG A 299 8.59 -16.45 25.72
CA ARG A 299 9.12 -15.37 24.88
C ARG A 299 9.49 -15.81 23.46
N GLY A 300 9.21 -17.05 23.07
CA GLY A 300 9.48 -17.57 21.73
C GLY A 300 10.96 -17.85 21.43
N HIS A 301 11.78 -18.02 22.47
CA HIS A 301 13.15 -18.52 22.32
C HIS A 301 13.19 -20.04 22.45
N PRO A 302 13.98 -20.75 21.62
CA PRO A 302 14.29 -22.16 21.81
C PRO A 302 14.99 -22.42 23.13
#